data_AF-A0A3P6US66-F1
#
_entry.id   AF-A0A3P6US66-F1
#
_cell.length_a   1.000
_cell.length_b   1.000
_cell.length_c   1.000
_cell.angle_alpha   90.00
_cell.angle_beta   90.00
_cell.angle_gamma   90.00
#
_symmetry.space_group_name_H-M   'P 1'
#
loop_
_entity.id
_entity.type
_entity.pdbx_description
1 polymer ?
#
loop_
_entity_poly.entity_id
_entity_poly.type
_entity_poly.pdbx_seq_one_letter_code
_entity_poly.pdbx_strand_id
1 'polypeptide(L)'
;MPHTVTATTPPSQPSPSITTTTIPIFCSVINYCFFLILIVLAQLIDAGSAKQKIQKVPSAPRDVQVTLVNASAVKVSWEKPLYANGDIIGYYVYKDRLLNGEPINDKLQRAIIYDQHKTHTLITDLEPNTEYSFRINAFNRHGDGEFSASKKILTGGLPPSEPQTHSVNLLNDEAPLRARVDWKPPKFTYNLPINKYVIWYKPFEYTDARRLEVPGTQNFAILDGLFMGRLYEINIAAENDDGIGVNATEWLTTPIGIPEAEPLNVRYELNANQMIVSWDPPVIDRRNGNITYYHTILTPMQSGGGKIVRNITSGRSTTYDASMTKSYTFKVAAATVKGIGPYSPVLSIDPDPANYCNSDAIILHDYRIS
;
A
#
# COMPACT_ATOMS: atom_id res chain seq x y z
N MET A 1 74.08 21.61 -63.07
CA MET A 1 74.13 20.56 -64.10
C MET A 1 73.02 20.82 -65.09
N PRO A 2 73.31 20.93 -66.39
CA PRO A 2 72.33 21.28 -67.41
C PRO A 2 71.62 20.02 -67.93
N HIS A 3 70.43 20.17 -68.51
CA HIS A 3 70.11 19.61 -69.83
C HIS A 3 68.84 20.23 -70.39
N THR A 4 68.99 20.67 -71.64
CA THR A 4 68.07 21.35 -72.55
C THR A 4 67.23 20.32 -73.31
N VAL A 5 65.97 20.63 -73.64
CA VAL A 5 65.36 20.28 -74.94
C VAL A 5 64.41 21.40 -75.39
N THR A 6 64.61 21.83 -76.62
CA THR A 6 63.94 22.88 -77.42
C THR A 6 62.66 22.43 -78.10
N ALA A 7 61.73 23.37 -78.36
CA ALA A 7 60.87 23.41 -79.54
C ALA A 7 60.35 24.85 -79.81
N THR A 8 60.09 25.17 -81.08
CA THR A 8 60.25 26.48 -81.74
C THR A 8 58.95 27.23 -82.12
N THR A 9 59.06 28.58 -82.19
CA THR A 9 58.44 29.54 -83.17
C THR A 9 56.93 29.89 -83.10
N PRO A 10 56.46 31.03 -83.71
CA PRO A 10 56.92 32.44 -83.63
C PRO A 10 55.70 33.44 -83.47
N PRO A 11 55.71 34.72 -83.93
CA PRO A 11 55.57 35.92 -83.09
C PRO A 11 54.19 36.64 -83.19
N SER A 12 53.92 37.61 -82.31
CA SER A 12 52.79 38.55 -82.50
C SER A 12 53.14 40.02 -82.20
N GLN A 13 52.77 40.84 -83.18
CA GLN A 13 52.98 42.28 -83.38
C GLN A 13 52.04 43.17 -82.53
N PRO A 14 52.26 44.50 -82.51
CA PRO A 14 51.67 45.41 -81.54
C PRO A 14 50.26 45.90 -81.92
N SER A 15 49.57 46.36 -80.89
CA SER A 15 48.25 46.99 -80.85
C SER A 15 48.12 48.24 -81.75
N PRO A 16 46.90 48.55 -82.19
CA PRO A 16 46.50 49.96 -82.20
C PRO A 16 45.08 50.25 -81.65
N SER A 17 45.06 51.35 -80.90
CA SER A 17 44.06 52.41 -80.71
C SER A 17 42.59 52.21 -81.12
N ILE A 18 41.74 52.50 -80.13
CA ILE A 18 40.31 52.73 -80.18
C ILE A 18 39.99 53.98 -81.01
N THR A 19 39.01 53.88 -81.91
CA THR A 19 38.30 55.04 -82.45
C THR A 19 36.79 54.78 -82.33
N THR A 20 36.11 55.67 -81.61
CA THR A 20 34.68 55.61 -81.34
C THR A 20 33.92 56.24 -82.50
N THR A 21 33.01 55.51 -83.12
CA THR A 21 32.05 56.05 -84.09
C THR A 21 30.63 55.65 -83.66
N THR A 22 29.81 56.65 -83.38
CA THR A 22 28.41 56.52 -83.00
C THR A 22 27.56 56.25 -84.25
N ILE A 23 26.71 55.22 -84.24
CA ILE A 23 25.71 54.93 -85.27
C ILE A 23 24.32 54.81 -84.60
N PRO A 24 23.26 55.42 -85.16
CA PRO A 24 22.02 55.70 -84.43
C PRO A 24 20.98 54.57 -84.45
N ILE A 25 20.23 54.47 -83.36
CA ILE A 25 18.77 54.23 -83.29
C ILE A 25 18.21 53.19 -84.28
N PHE A 26 18.66 51.94 -84.18
CA PHE A 26 17.89 50.76 -84.60
C PHE A 26 18.00 49.64 -83.56
N CYS A 27 18.18 50.01 -82.29
CA CYS A 27 18.49 49.08 -81.20
C CYS A 27 17.53 49.17 -80.02
N SER A 28 16.56 50.10 -80.01
CA SER A 28 15.65 50.25 -78.86
C SER A 28 14.51 49.24 -78.88
N VAL A 29 13.84 49.00 -80.02
CA VAL A 29 12.68 48.09 -80.06
C VAL A 29 13.09 46.63 -79.90
N ILE A 30 14.19 46.20 -80.53
CA ILE A 30 14.68 44.82 -80.40
C ILE A 30 15.23 44.56 -79.00
N ASN A 31 15.99 45.49 -78.38
CA ASN A 31 16.39 45.32 -76.98
C ASN A 31 15.19 45.38 -76.04
N TYR A 32 14.20 46.24 -76.28
CA TYR A 32 13.01 46.29 -75.42
C TYR A 32 12.19 45.00 -75.54
N CYS A 33 12.07 44.45 -76.75
CA CYS A 33 11.45 43.15 -76.98
C CYS A 33 12.27 42.02 -76.34
N PHE A 34 13.59 42.02 -76.44
CA PHE A 34 14.45 41.03 -75.78
C PHE A 34 14.37 41.15 -74.26
N PHE A 35 14.32 42.36 -73.73
CA PHE A 35 14.21 42.64 -72.30
C PHE A 35 12.83 42.28 -71.77
N LEU A 36 11.75 42.56 -72.51
CA LEU A 36 10.40 42.10 -72.20
C LEU A 36 10.29 40.58 -72.30
N ILE A 37 10.89 39.95 -73.31
CA ILE A 37 10.92 38.48 -73.44
C ILE A 37 11.72 37.86 -72.30
N LEU A 38 12.84 38.47 -71.89
CA LEU A 38 13.62 38.03 -70.73
C LEU A 38 12.88 38.23 -69.42
N ILE A 39 12.13 39.34 -69.24
CA ILE A 39 11.29 39.55 -68.06
C ILE A 39 10.13 38.55 -68.06
N VAL A 40 9.47 38.32 -69.19
CA VAL A 40 8.37 37.36 -69.30
C VAL A 40 8.88 35.93 -69.10
N LEU A 41 10.04 35.57 -69.64
CA LEU A 41 10.70 34.29 -69.39
C LEU A 41 11.16 34.17 -67.94
N ALA A 42 11.73 35.22 -67.34
CA ALA A 42 12.10 35.23 -65.93
C ALA A 42 10.86 35.09 -65.02
N GLN A 43 9.77 35.79 -65.34
CA GLN A 43 8.48 35.66 -64.65
C GLN A 43 7.83 34.29 -64.87
N LEU A 44 7.97 33.68 -66.04
CA LEU A 44 7.51 32.31 -66.33
C LEU A 44 8.37 31.25 -65.63
N ILE A 45 9.67 31.50 -65.47
CA ILE A 45 10.60 30.63 -64.72
C ILE A 45 10.34 30.76 -63.21
N ASP A 46 10.09 31.97 -62.70
CA ASP A 46 9.69 32.21 -61.30
C ASP A 46 8.30 31.62 -61.01
N ALA A 47 7.34 31.78 -61.94
CA ALA A 47 6.03 31.16 -61.86
C ALA A 47 6.08 29.63 -61.98
N GLY A 48 7.03 29.09 -62.73
CA GLY A 48 7.30 27.65 -62.87
C GLY A 48 8.06 27.03 -61.69
N SER A 49 8.71 27.85 -60.85
CA SER A 49 9.46 27.39 -59.67
C SER A 49 8.65 27.44 -58.37
N ALA A 50 7.43 27.98 -58.39
CA ALA A 50 6.50 27.83 -57.28
C ALA A 50 5.87 26.43 -57.30
N LYS A 51 6.65 25.40 -56.92
CA LYS A 51 6.06 24.14 -56.43
C LYS A 51 5.18 24.53 -55.24
N GLN A 52 3.88 24.66 -55.47
CA GLN A 52 2.90 24.81 -54.41
C GLN A 52 3.08 23.59 -53.50
N LYS A 53 3.77 23.78 -52.37
CA LYS A 53 3.93 22.76 -51.34
C LYS A 53 2.54 22.56 -50.79
N ILE A 54 1.79 21.61 -51.36
CA ILE A 54 0.47 21.19 -50.88
C ILE A 54 0.68 20.88 -49.41
N GLN A 55 0.20 21.76 -48.53
CA GLN A 55 0.37 21.57 -47.11
C GLN A 55 -0.60 20.46 -46.71
N LYS A 56 -0.03 19.36 -46.21
CA LYS A 56 -0.72 18.12 -45.86
C LYS A 56 -0.81 18.01 -44.33
N VAL A 57 -1.62 17.07 -43.86
CA VAL A 57 -1.60 16.67 -42.44
C VAL A 57 -0.23 16.09 -42.06
N PRO A 58 0.14 16.05 -40.77
CA PRO A 58 1.41 15.46 -40.32
C PRO A 58 1.50 13.95 -40.61
N SER A 59 2.71 13.42 -40.79
CA SER A 59 2.96 11.97 -40.75
C SER A 59 2.77 11.42 -39.34
N ALA A 60 2.80 10.09 -39.19
CA ALA A 60 2.73 9.46 -37.88
C ALA A 60 3.89 9.87 -36.94
N PRO A 61 3.63 10.09 -35.64
CA PRO A 61 4.66 10.12 -34.61
C PRO A 61 5.48 8.82 -34.60
N ARG A 62 6.76 8.93 -34.27
CA ARG A 62 7.72 7.80 -34.32
C ARG A 62 8.03 7.28 -32.92
N ASP A 63 8.67 6.12 -32.85
CA ASP A 63 9.29 5.57 -31.63
C ASP A 63 8.39 5.61 -30.39
N VAL A 64 7.12 5.24 -30.57
CA VAL A 64 6.14 5.20 -29.49
C VAL A 64 6.55 4.15 -28.46
N GLN A 65 6.65 4.56 -27.22
CA GLN A 65 6.92 3.72 -26.06
C GLN A 65 5.80 3.88 -25.03
N VAL A 66 5.42 2.77 -24.41
CA VAL A 66 4.45 2.74 -23.32
C VAL A 66 5.11 2.00 -22.17
N THR A 67 5.19 2.67 -21.02
CA THR A 67 5.85 2.13 -19.82
C THR A 67 4.89 2.19 -18.64
N LEU A 68 4.85 1.13 -17.85
CA LEU A 68 4.02 1.06 -16.66
C LEU A 68 4.56 2.04 -15.60
N VAL A 69 3.67 2.80 -14.97
CA VAL A 69 4.01 3.64 -13.82
C VAL A 69 3.51 2.98 -12.53
N ASN A 70 2.26 2.52 -12.54
CA ASN A 70 1.64 1.71 -11.49
C ASN A 70 0.46 0.93 -12.08
N ALA A 71 -0.32 0.24 -11.25
CA ALA A 71 -1.46 -0.57 -11.67
C ALA A 71 -2.57 0.19 -12.44
N SER A 72 -2.66 1.52 -12.31
CA SER A 72 -3.71 2.33 -12.94
C SER A 72 -3.17 3.45 -13.85
N ALA A 73 -1.86 3.47 -14.10
CA ALA A 73 -1.24 4.52 -14.89
C ALA A 73 -0.05 4.04 -15.72
N VAL A 74 0.06 4.60 -16.93
CA VAL A 74 1.18 4.38 -17.85
C VAL A 74 1.72 5.71 -18.34
N LYS A 75 3.02 5.75 -18.63
CA LYS A 75 3.66 6.84 -19.34
C LYS A 75 3.78 6.46 -20.82
N VAL A 76 3.21 7.30 -21.67
CA VAL A 76 3.30 7.19 -23.13
C VAL A 76 4.27 8.26 -23.61
N SER A 77 5.27 7.87 -24.40
CA SER A 77 6.24 8.78 -25.02
C SER A 77 6.44 8.46 -26.50
N TRP A 78 6.79 9.46 -27.28
CA TRP A 78 6.95 9.35 -28.73
C TRP A 78 8.04 10.30 -29.24
N GLU A 79 8.42 10.15 -30.49
CA GLU A 79 9.18 11.13 -31.25
C GLU A 79 8.27 11.90 -32.21
N LYS A 80 8.68 13.13 -32.55
CA LYS A 80 7.94 13.95 -33.51
C LYS A 80 7.82 13.26 -34.87
N PRO A 81 6.72 13.50 -35.62
CA PRO A 81 6.59 13.08 -37.01
C PRO A 81 7.82 13.43 -37.85
N LEU A 82 8.23 12.51 -38.72
CA LEU A 82 9.30 12.78 -39.69
C LEU A 82 8.92 13.94 -40.63
N TYR A 83 7.65 14.00 -41.01
CA TYR A 83 7.11 15.05 -41.87
C TYR A 83 5.95 15.77 -41.17
N ALA A 84 6.23 16.94 -40.59
CA ALA A 84 5.22 17.76 -39.92
C ALA A 84 4.18 18.39 -40.88
N ASN A 85 4.59 18.64 -42.13
CA ASN A 85 3.76 19.21 -43.21
C ASN A 85 3.04 20.55 -42.84
N GLY A 86 3.52 21.23 -41.82
CA GLY A 86 2.98 22.46 -41.23
C GLY A 86 3.41 22.55 -39.76
N ASP A 87 2.97 23.59 -39.06
CA ASP A 87 3.19 23.70 -37.62
C ASP A 87 2.28 22.72 -36.89
N ILE A 88 2.89 21.76 -36.19
CA ILE A 88 2.13 20.85 -35.32
C ILE A 88 1.51 21.69 -34.21
N ILE A 89 0.21 21.54 -34.00
CA ILE A 89 -0.50 22.19 -32.90
C ILE A 89 -0.41 21.32 -31.65
N GLY A 90 -0.44 19.99 -31.84
CA GLY A 90 -0.47 19.07 -30.73
C GLY A 90 -0.55 17.60 -31.15
N TYR A 91 -0.89 16.77 -30.18
CA TYR A 91 -1.02 15.32 -30.35
C TYR A 91 -2.33 14.82 -29.72
N TYR A 92 -2.92 13.80 -30.33
CA TYR A 92 -3.92 12.98 -29.68
C TYR A 92 -3.31 11.64 -29.29
N VAL A 93 -3.54 11.22 -28.06
CA VAL A 93 -3.15 9.89 -27.56
C VAL A 93 -4.43 9.11 -27.30
N TYR A 94 -4.66 8.09 -28.11
CA TYR A 94 -5.82 7.22 -28.02
C TYR A 94 -5.52 6.01 -27.15
N LYS A 95 -6.50 5.59 -26.35
CA LYS A 95 -6.45 4.37 -25.54
C LYS A 95 -7.66 3.49 -25.81
N ASP A 96 -7.39 2.22 -26.09
CA ASP A 96 -8.42 1.19 -26.30
C ASP A 96 -8.18 0.06 -25.29
N ARG A 97 -9.22 -0.30 -24.52
CA ARG A 97 -9.18 -1.49 -23.65
C ARG A 97 -9.31 -2.73 -24.52
N LEU A 98 -8.48 -3.74 -24.27
CA LEU A 98 -8.47 -4.99 -25.01
C LEU A 98 -9.07 -6.15 -24.19
N LEU A 99 -9.79 -7.05 -24.86
CA LEU A 99 -10.16 -8.38 -24.38
C LEU A 99 -9.68 -9.39 -25.40
N ASN A 100 -8.87 -10.36 -24.97
CA ASN A 100 -8.28 -11.37 -25.84
C ASN A 100 -7.52 -10.74 -27.03
N GLY A 101 -6.85 -9.61 -26.79
CA GLY A 101 -6.09 -8.87 -27.80
C GLY A 101 -6.90 -7.93 -28.69
N GLU A 102 -8.23 -7.90 -28.58
CA GLU A 102 -9.13 -7.09 -29.43
C GLU A 102 -9.82 -5.95 -28.66
N PRO A 103 -10.02 -4.77 -29.26
CA PRO A 103 -10.71 -3.64 -28.61
C PRO A 103 -12.14 -3.99 -28.19
N ILE A 104 -12.50 -3.72 -26.93
CA ILE A 104 -13.85 -3.97 -26.38
C ILE A 104 -14.79 -2.78 -26.56
N ASN A 105 -14.23 -1.56 -26.58
CA ASN A 105 -14.99 -0.32 -26.65
C ASN A 105 -14.72 0.39 -27.97
N ASP A 106 -15.79 0.62 -28.74
CA ASP A 106 -15.74 1.43 -29.98
C ASP A 106 -15.71 2.95 -29.68
N LYS A 107 -15.94 3.34 -28.41
CA LYS A 107 -15.78 4.73 -27.96
C LYS A 107 -14.30 5.02 -27.66
N LEU A 108 -13.61 5.49 -28.69
CA LEU A 108 -12.25 6.02 -28.63
C LEU A 108 -12.10 7.06 -27.50
N GLN A 109 -11.41 6.69 -26.43
CA GLN A 109 -10.98 7.66 -25.42
C GLN A 109 -9.64 8.25 -25.84
N ARG A 110 -9.51 9.59 -25.79
CA ARG A 110 -8.28 10.28 -26.16
C ARG A 110 -7.91 11.39 -25.19
N ALA A 111 -6.60 11.51 -24.93
CA ALA A 111 -6.01 12.71 -24.34
C ALA A 111 -5.57 13.65 -25.46
N ILE A 112 -5.75 14.96 -25.26
CA ILE A 112 -5.32 16.00 -26.20
C ILE A 112 -4.18 16.79 -25.58
N ILE A 113 -3.08 16.93 -26.31
CA ILE A 113 -1.89 17.67 -25.88
C ILE A 113 -1.69 18.86 -26.82
N TYR A 114 -2.02 20.07 -26.36
CA TYR A 114 -1.81 21.33 -27.11
C TYR A 114 -0.39 21.89 -26.91
N ASP A 115 0.62 21.07 -27.16
CA ASP A 115 2.02 21.47 -27.09
C ASP A 115 2.83 20.62 -28.09
N GLN A 116 3.35 21.27 -29.13
CA GLN A 116 4.14 20.64 -30.17
C GLN A 116 5.49 20.08 -29.68
N HIS A 117 6.01 20.58 -28.55
CA HIS A 117 7.26 20.15 -27.94
C HIS A 117 7.07 19.04 -26.91
N LYS A 118 5.84 18.85 -26.41
CA LYS A 118 5.53 17.79 -25.46
C LYS A 118 5.39 16.46 -26.17
N THR A 119 6.39 15.60 -25.98
CA THR A 119 6.52 14.28 -26.62
C THR A 119 6.25 13.12 -25.65
N HIS A 120 5.55 13.40 -24.55
CA HIS A 120 5.13 12.39 -23.59
C HIS A 120 3.90 12.85 -22.81
N THR A 121 3.13 11.89 -22.29
CA THR A 121 2.05 12.15 -21.35
C THR A 121 1.89 10.99 -20.37
N LEU A 122 1.37 11.30 -19.19
CA LEU A 122 0.87 10.30 -18.25
C LEU A 122 -0.60 10.04 -18.59
N ILE A 123 -0.96 8.77 -18.71
CA ILE A 123 -2.35 8.32 -18.82
C ILE A 123 -2.72 7.63 -17.52
N THR A 124 -3.74 8.14 -16.83
CA THR A 124 -4.26 7.64 -15.56
C THR A 124 -5.63 6.97 -15.75
N ASP A 125 -6.21 6.53 -14.64
CA ASP A 125 -7.57 5.96 -14.57
C ASP A 125 -7.70 4.74 -15.49
N LEU A 126 -6.65 3.93 -15.53
CA LEU A 126 -6.67 2.60 -16.15
C LEU A 126 -7.13 1.58 -15.12
N GLU A 127 -7.83 0.55 -15.61
CA GLU A 127 -8.18 -0.59 -14.78
C GLU A 127 -6.93 -1.44 -14.52
N PRO A 128 -6.67 -1.86 -13.28
CA PRO A 128 -5.62 -2.83 -12.97
C PRO A 128 -5.83 -4.18 -13.67
N ASN A 129 -4.74 -4.91 -13.87
CA ASN A 129 -4.70 -6.20 -14.56
C ASN A 129 -5.55 -6.22 -15.84
N THR A 130 -5.39 -5.18 -16.67
CA THR A 130 -6.18 -4.97 -17.89
C THR A 130 -5.26 -4.62 -19.05
N GLU A 131 -5.49 -5.27 -20.18
CA GLU A 131 -4.72 -5.01 -21.39
C GLU A 131 -5.26 -3.77 -22.11
N TYR A 132 -4.35 -2.87 -22.52
CA TYR A 132 -4.65 -1.66 -23.26
C TYR A 132 -3.78 -1.55 -24.51
N SER A 133 -4.32 -0.93 -25.55
CA SER A 133 -3.59 -0.50 -26.75
C SER A 133 -3.57 1.02 -26.85
N PHE A 134 -2.40 1.57 -27.19
CA PHE A 134 -2.17 3.00 -27.37
C PHE A 134 -1.71 3.29 -28.79
N ARG A 135 -2.26 4.35 -29.37
CA ARG A 135 -1.87 4.89 -30.69
C ARG A 135 -1.97 6.40 -30.69
N ILE A 136 -1.09 7.04 -31.43
CA ILE A 136 -0.85 8.48 -31.33
C ILE A 136 -0.85 9.06 -32.73
N ASN A 137 -1.47 10.23 -32.91
CA ASN A 137 -1.26 11.04 -34.11
C ASN A 137 -0.99 12.50 -33.73
N ALA A 138 -0.26 13.19 -34.59
CA ALA A 138 -0.07 14.64 -34.48
C ALA A 138 -1.14 15.34 -35.32
N PHE A 139 -1.54 16.55 -34.94
CA PHE A 139 -2.47 17.36 -35.73
C PHE A 139 -1.92 18.76 -35.97
N ASN A 140 -2.24 19.32 -37.13
CA ASN A 140 -1.93 20.69 -37.52
C ASN A 140 -3.19 21.41 -38.02
N ARG A 141 -3.06 22.64 -38.53
CA ARG A 141 -4.20 23.41 -39.05
C ARG A 141 -4.96 22.75 -40.22
N HIS A 142 -4.36 21.78 -40.89
CA HIS A 142 -4.96 21.03 -42.00
C HIS A 142 -5.69 19.77 -41.54
N GLY A 143 -5.55 19.40 -40.26
CA GLY A 143 -6.26 18.31 -39.63
C GLY A 143 -5.35 17.27 -38.96
N ASP A 144 -5.96 16.12 -38.74
CA ASP A 144 -5.39 15.00 -38.00
C ASP A 144 -4.45 14.19 -38.91
N GLY A 145 -3.22 13.96 -38.44
CA GLY A 145 -2.22 13.16 -39.13
C GLY A 145 -2.45 11.66 -39.01
N GLU A 146 -1.54 10.89 -39.62
CA GLU A 146 -1.56 9.42 -39.56
C GLU A 146 -1.31 8.89 -38.15
N PHE A 147 -1.91 7.74 -37.84
CA PHE A 147 -1.67 7.02 -36.58
C PHE A 147 -0.31 6.35 -36.57
N SER A 148 0.35 6.38 -35.41
CA SER A 148 1.45 5.48 -35.10
C SER A 148 0.99 4.02 -35.11
N ALA A 149 1.95 3.10 -35.19
CA ALA A 149 1.69 1.70 -34.83
C ALA A 149 1.15 1.61 -33.39
N SER A 150 0.22 0.68 -33.16
CA SER A 150 -0.34 0.43 -31.84
C SER A 150 0.69 -0.21 -30.91
N LYS A 151 0.72 0.24 -29.65
CA LYS A 151 1.51 -0.37 -28.57
C LYS A 151 0.59 -0.93 -27.50
N LYS A 152 0.70 -2.24 -27.25
CA LYS A 152 -0.07 -2.94 -26.21
C LYS A 152 0.71 -3.00 -24.91
N ILE A 153 0.01 -2.96 -23.79
CA ILE A 153 0.56 -3.16 -22.45
C ILE A 153 -0.50 -3.76 -21.53
N LEU A 154 -0.09 -4.65 -20.63
CA LEU A 154 -0.91 -5.11 -19.50
C LEU A 154 -0.59 -4.22 -18.29
N THR A 155 -1.62 -3.63 -17.68
CA THR A 155 -1.44 -2.91 -16.41
C THR A 155 -1.12 -3.89 -15.29
N GLY A 156 -0.35 -3.44 -14.29
CA GLY A 156 -0.17 -4.23 -13.06
C GLY A 156 -1.51 -4.48 -12.37
N GLY A 157 -1.64 -5.56 -11.61
CA GLY A 157 -2.83 -5.77 -10.79
C GLY A 157 -2.70 -5.13 -9.41
N LEU A 158 -3.64 -5.45 -8.53
CA LEU A 158 -3.69 -5.01 -7.14
C LEU A 158 -4.24 -6.14 -6.25
N PRO A 159 -3.81 -6.22 -4.98
CA PRO A 159 -4.50 -7.02 -3.98
C PRO A 159 -5.99 -6.65 -3.88
N PRO A 160 -6.87 -7.57 -3.47
CA PRO A 160 -8.30 -7.27 -3.37
C PRO A 160 -8.61 -6.15 -2.36
N SER A 161 -9.75 -5.49 -2.52
CA SER A 161 -10.28 -4.62 -1.46
C SER A 161 -10.67 -5.44 -0.22
N GLU A 162 -11.07 -4.76 0.86
CA GLU A 162 -11.61 -5.44 2.03
C GLU A 162 -12.82 -6.33 1.69
N PRO A 163 -12.94 -7.53 2.27
CA PRO A 163 -14.18 -8.29 2.29
C PRO A 163 -15.30 -7.49 2.98
N GLN A 164 -16.56 -7.81 2.70
CA GLN A 164 -17.68 -7.16 3.38
C GLN A 164 -18.18 -8.09 4.48
N THR A 165 -17.86 -7.82 5.74
CA THR A 165 -18.35 -8.65 6.85
C THR A 165 -19.87 -8.67 6.85
N HIS A 166 -20.44 -9.86 7.02
CA HIS A 166 -21.88 -10.05 7.16
C HIS A 166 -22.29 -10.22 8.62
N SER A 167 -21.62 -11.12 9.36
CA SER A 167 -21.90 -11.31 10.78
C SER A 167 -20.75 -11.98 11.52
N VAL A 168 -20.69 -11.77 12.84
CA VAL A 168 -19.81 -12.48 13.77
C VAL A 168 -20.66 -12.94 14.94
N ASN A 169 -20.76 -14.26 15.13
CA ASN A 169 -21.64 -14.85 16.13
C ASN A 169 -20.90 -15.90 16.96
N LEU A 170 -21.11 -15.90 18.28
CA LEU A 170 -20.72 -17.02 19.12
C LEU A 170 -21.54 -18.26 18.75
N LEU A 171 -20.89 -19.42 18.79
CA LEU A 171 -21.55 -20.71 18.55
C LEU A 171 -21.99 -21.39 19.85
N ASN A 172 -21.46 -20.93 20.98
CA ASN A 172 -21.72 -21.48 22.30
C ASN A 172 -21.38 -20.45 23.38
N ASP A 173 -22.04 -20.56 24.53
CA ASP A 173 -21.89 -19.63 25.67
C ASP A 173 -20.99 -20.18 26.80
N GLU A 174 -20.60 -21.45 26.71
CA GLU A 174 -19.73 -22.13 27.68
C GLU A 174 -18.41 -22.55 27.03
N ALA A 175 -17.31 -22.53 27.80
CA ALA A 175 -16.01 -22.95 27.29
C ALA A 175 -15.98 -24.45 26.90
N PRO A 176 -15.26 -24.85 25.84
CA PRO A 176 -14.40 -24.03 24.98
C PRO A 176 -15.19 -23.19 23.98
N LEU A 177 -14.96 -21.88 23.97
CA LEU A 177 -15.72 -20.94 23.13
C LEU A 177 -15.26 -21.00 21.67
N ARG A 178 -16.26 -20.97 20.78
CA ARG A 178 -16.07 -20.82 19.34
C ARG A 178 -16.97 -19.72 18.79
N ALA A 179 -16.53 -19.11 17.71
CA ALA A 179 -17.31 -18.14 16.97
C ALA A 179 -17.32 -18.49 15.48
N ARG A 180 -18.37 -18.08 14.78
CA ARG A 180 -18.45 -18.11 13.33
C ARG A 180 -18.45 -16.68 12.83
N VAL A 181 -17.62 -16.44 11.82
CA VAL A 181 -17.59 -15.19 11.08
C VAL A 181 -17.96 -15.47 9.63
N ASP A 182 -18.92 -14.71 9.12
CA ASP A 182 -19.44 -14.80 7.75
C ASP A 182 -19.17 -13.47 7.03
N TRP A 183 -18.79 -13.54 5.76
CA TRP A 183 -18.51 -12.37 4.93
C TRP A 183 -19.04 -12.54 3.50
N LYS A 184 -19.04 -11.44 2.75
CA LYS A 184 -19.18 -11.44 1.29
C LYS A 184 -17.84 -11.08 0.64
N PRO A 185 -17.63 -11.48 -0.62
CA PRO A 185 -16.42 -11.14 -1.34
C PRO A 185 -16.16 -9.62 -1.42
N PRO A 186 -14.89 -9.21 -1.54
CA PRO A 186 -14.49 -7.85 -1.87
C PRO A 186 -15.26 -7.26 -3.05
N LYS A 187 -15.54 -5.95 -2.98
CA LYS A 187 -16.17 -5.22 -4.09
C LYS A 187 -15.23 -5.13 -5.30
N PHE A 188 -13.93 -5.01 -5.06
CA PHE A 188 -12.92 -4.90 -6.10
C PHE A 188 -11.90 -6.03 -5.97
N THR A 189 -11.86 -6.90 -6.97
CA THR A 189 -10.84 -7.95 -7.11
C THR A 189 -9.85 -7.64 -8.23
N TYR A 190 -10.03 -6.51 -8.92
CA TYR A 190 -9.10 -5.99 -9.92
C TYR A 190 -8.78 -6.99 -11.04
N ASN A 191 -9.81 -7.67 -11.54
CA ASN A 191 -9.71 -8.70 -12.59
C ASN A 191 -8.78 -9.87 -12.23
N LEU A 192 -8.50 -10.08 -10.95
CA LEU A 192 -7.79 -11.24 -10.43
C LEU A 192 -8.73 -12.10 -9.58
N PRO A 193 -8.58 -13.43 -9.62
CA PRO A 193 -9.36 -14.33 -8.77
C PRO A 193 -8.92 -14.21 -7.30
N ILE A 194 -9.83 -14.49 -6.38
CA ILE A 194 -9.48 -14.64 -4.96
C ILE A 194 -8.99 -16.05 -4.75
N ASN A 195 -7.74 -16.19 -4.31
CA ASN A 195 -7.11 -17.48 -4.04
C ASN A 195 -7.55 -18.03 -2.67
N LYS A 196 -7.56 -17.16 -1.65
CA LYS A 196 -7.94 -17.49 -0.27
C LYS A 196 -8.38 -16.27 0.52
N TYR A 197 -9.01 -16.52 1.67
CA TYR A 197 -9.16 -15.52 2.72
C TYR A 197 -8.21 -15.84 3.87
N VAL A 198 -7.64 -14.80 4.45
CA VAL A 198 -6.77 -14.88 5.63
C VAL A 198 -7.46 -14.15 6.77
N ILE A 199 -7.58 -14.84 7.90
CA ILE A 199 -8.27 -14.35 9.10
C ILE A 199 -7.25 -14.29 10.23
N TRP A 200 -7.18 -13.15 10.90
CA TRP A 200 -6.42 -12.97 12.13
C TRP A 200 -7.36 -12.66 13.28
N TYR A 201 -7.15 -13.29 14.43
CA TYR A 201 -7.97 -12.99 15.60
C TYR A 201 -7.17 -13.10 16.89
N LYS A 202 -7.45 -12.20 17.84
CA LYS A 202 -6.83 -12.14 19.16
C LYS A 202 -7.70 -11.40 20.17
N PRO A 203 -7.52 -11.62 21.47
CA PRO A 203 -7.93 -10.65 22.48
C PRO A 203 -7.32 -9.27 22.18
N PHE A 204 -8.09 -8.21 22.38
CA PHE A 204 -7.66 -6.83 22.12
C PHE A 204 -6.41 -6.45 22.92
N GLU A 205 -6.29 -6.96 24.14
CA GLU A 205 -5.12 -6.75 24.99
C GLU A 205 -3.85 -7.48 24.53
N TYR A 206 -3.92 -8.36 23.53
CA TYR A 206 -2.79 -9.18 23.09
C TYR A 206 -2.10 -8.55 21.88
N THR A 207 -0.81 -8.84 21.71
CA THR A 207 -0.06 -8.46 20.50
C THR A 207 -0.25 -9.49 19.40
N ASP A 208 -0.13 -10.76 19.76
CA ASP A 208 -0.02 -11.87 18.82
C ASP A 208 -1.39 -12.38 18.38
N ALA A 209 -1.61 -12.42 17.07
CA ALA A 209 -2.84 -12.92 16.47
C ALA A 209 -2.68 -14.36 15.99
N ARG A 210 -3.73 -15.16 16.23
CA ARG A 210 -3.87 -16.45 15.54
C ARG A 210 -4.23 -16.19 14.09
N ARG A 211 -3.67 -16.99 13.19
CA ARG A 211 -3.88 -16.89 11.74
C ARG A 211 -4.57 -18.13 11.22
N LEU A 212 -5.63 -17.94 10.45
CA LEU A 212 -6.39 -18.98 9.77
C LEU A 212 -6.50 -18.63 8.29
N GLU A 213 -6.47 -19.65 7.42
CA GLU A 213 -6.71 -19.48 5.98
C GLU A 213 -7.88 -20.36 5.56
N VAL A 214 -8.73 -19.85 4.67
CA VAL A 214 -9.79 -20.62 4.03
C VAL A 214 -9.78 -20.40 2.52
N PRO A 215 -10.25 -21.37 1.71
CA PRO A 215 -10.30 -21.24 0.25
C PRO A 215 -11.07 -19.99 -0.22
N GLY A 216 -10.68 -19.42 -1.36
CA GLY A 216 -11.34 -18.21 -1.91
C GLY A 216 -12.81 -18.41 -2.31
N THR A 217 -13.26 -19.67 -2.43
CA THR A 217 -14.65 -20.05 -2.66
C THR A 217 -15.49 -20.08 -1.39
N GLN A 218 -14.86 -20.03 -0.21
CA GLN A 218 -15.52 -20.05 1.08
C GLN A 218 -15.77 -18.62 1.58
N ASN A 219 -16.89 -18.44 2.29
CA ASN A 219 -17.36 -17.14 2.75
C ASN A 219 -17.58 -17.08 4.27
N PHE A 220 -16.98 -18.03 4.99
CA PHE A 220 -17.05 -18.08 6.45
C PHE A 220 -15.83 -18.77 7.06
N ALA A 221 -15.58 -18.52 8.35
CA ALA A 221 -14.60 -19.24 9.14
C ALA A 221 -15.14 -19.53 10.54
N ILE A 222 -14.64 -20.60 11.16
CA ILE A 222 -14.88 -20.92 12.57
C ILE A 222 -13.62 -20.56 13.35
N LEU A 223 -13.76 -19.65 14.30
CA LEU A 223 -12.71 -19.25 15.25
C LEU A 223 -12.86 -20.11 16.50
N ASP A 224 -11.76 -20.67 16.96
CA ASP A 224 -11.72 -21.60 18.08
C ASP A 224 -10.75 -21.15 19.18
N GLY A 225 -10.81 -21.85 20.31
CA GLY A 225 -9.96 -21.57 21.48
C GLY A 225 -10.07 -20.13 21.97
N LEU A 226 -11.28 -19.56 21.95
CA LEU A 226 -11.54 -18.21 22.43
C LEU A 226 -11.63 -18.22 23.96
N PHE A 227 -11.01 -17.23 24.59
CA PHE A 227 -11.05 -17.01 26.04
C PHE A 227 -12.34 -16.30 26.46
N MET A 228 -12.89 -16.68 27.62
CA MET A 228 -14.08 -16.05 28.20
C MET A 228 -13.79 -14.62 28.72
N GLY A 229 -14.80 -13.76 28.66
CA GLY A 229 -14.76 -12.39 29.19
C GLY A 229 -13.73 -11.48 28.53
N ARG A 230 -13.48 -11.66 27.23
CA ARG A 230 -12.51 -10.90 26.42
C ARG A 230 -13.20 -10.21 25.26
N LEU A 231 -12.66 -9.07 24.86
CA LEU A 231 -12.98 -8.44 23.58
C LEU A 231 -11.99 -8.96 22.54
N TYR A 232 -12.47 -9.59 21.49
CA TYR A 232 -11.67 -10.05 20.37
C TYR A 232 -11.69 -9.04 19.24
N GLU A 233 -10.51 -8.77 18.68
CA GLU A 233 -10.32 -8.14 17.39
C GLU A 233 -10.20 -9.25 16.34
N ILE A 234 -10.99 -9.17 15.27
CA ILE A 234 -11.01 -10.14 14.17
C ILE A 234 -10.78 -9.37 12.86
N ASN A 235 -9.75 -9.74 12.12
CA ASN A 235 -9.38 -9.12 10.86
C ASN A 235 -9.49 -10.15 9.72
N ILE A 236 -10.14 -9.79 8.61
CA ILE A 236 -10.36 -10.67 7.46
C ILE A 236 -9.85 -9.97 6.21
N ALA A 237 -8.96 -10.60 5.44
CA ALA A 237 -8.53 -10.11 4.13
C ALA A 237 -8.68 -11.19 3.06
N ALA A 238 -8.91 -10.77 1.82
CA ALA A 238 -8.81 -11.65 0.66
C ALA A 238 -7.39 -11.57 0.06
N GLU A 239 -6.90 -12.65 -0.51
CA GLU A 239 -5.59 -12.72 -1.16
C GLU A 239 -5.75 -13.16 -2.62
N ASN A 240 -5.03 -12.49 -3.52
CA ASN A 240 -4.87 -12.89 -4.92
C ASN A 240 -3.37 -12.98 -5.28
N ASP A 241 -3.04 -13.13 -6.56
CA ASP A 241 -1.66 -13.25 -7.03
C ASP A 241 -0.79 -12.00 -6.77
N ASP A 242 -1.40 -10.84 -6.54
CA ASP A 242 -0.69 -9.61 -6.16
C ASP A 242 -0.57 -9.42 -4.64
N GLY A 243 -1.17 -10.31 -3.85
CA GLY A 243 -0.99 -10.41 -2.41
C GLY A 243 -2.25 -10.24 -1.58
N ILE A 244 -2.03 -9.99 -0.29
CA ILE A 244 -3.08 -9.85 0.72
C ILE A 244 -3.67 -8.44 0.63
N GLY A 245 -5.00 -8.39 0.51
CA GLY A 245 -5.80 -7.19 0.46
C GLY A 245 -5.95 -6.47 1.80
N VAL A 246 -6.83 -5.48 1.81
CA VAL A 246 -7.14 -4.70 3.02
C VAL A 246 -7.96 -5.54 3.99
N ASN A 247 -7.72 -5.37 5.30
CA ASN A 247 -8.48 -6.05 6.34
C ASN A 247 -9.86 -5.40 6.52
N ALA A 248 -10.90 -6.22 6.61
CA ALA A 248 -12.14 -5.88 7.30
C ALA A 248 -11.99 -6.24 8.79
N THR A 249 -12.17 -5.28 9.68
CA THR A 249 -12.00 -5.46 11.13
C THR A 249 -13.34 -5.53 11.84
N GLU A 250 -13.52 -6.56 12.67
CA GLU A 250 -14.72 -6.84 13.45
C GLU A 250 -14.37 -7.10 14.92
N TRP A 251 -15.38 -6.95 15.77
CA TRP A 251 -15.23 -7.07 17.20
C TRP A 251 -16.20 -8.11 17.77
N LEU A 252 -15.71 -8.95 18.69
CA LEU A 252 -16.52 -9.94 19.38
C LEU A 252 -16.25 -9.95 20.87
N THR A 253 -17.26 -9.65 21.68
CA THR A 253 -17.17 -9.80 23.14
C THR A 253 -17.61 -11.20 23.56
N THR A 254 -16.75 -11.95 24.23
CA THR A 254 -17.07 -13.29 24.73
C THR A 254 -17.79 -13.24 26.09
N PRO A 255 -18.61 -14.25 26.44
CA PRO A 255 -19.33 -14.28 27.70
C PRO A 255 -18.39 -14.32 28.89
N ILE A 256 -18.78 -13.65 29.98
CA ILE A 256 -18.04 -13.67 31.25
C ILE A 256 -18.33 -14.98 31.98
N GLY A 257 -17.29 -15.60 32.54
CA GLY A 257 -17.36 -16.78 33.40
C GLY A 257 -16.81 -16.50 34.81
N ILE A 258 -16.81 -17.52 35.66
CA ILE A 258 -16.08 -17.48 36.93
C ILE A 258 -14.57 -17.63 36.66
N PRO A 259 -13.68 -17.00 37.46
CA PRO A 259 -12.25 -17.24 37.35
C PRO A 259 -11.91 -18.73 37.51
N GLU A 260 -11.06 -19.24 36.63
CA GLU A 260 -10.58 -20.64 36.64
C GLU A 260 -9.22 -20.79 37.31
N ALA A 261 -8.51 -19.69 37.54
CA ALA A 261 -7.22 -19.68 38.21
C ALA A 261 -7.29 -18.90 39.53
N GLU A 262 -6.50 -19.38 40.48
CA GLU A 262 -6.32 -18.77 41.78
C GLU A 262 -5.40 -17.54 41.72
N PRO A 263 -5.50 -16.61 42.69
CA PRO A 263 -4.52 -15.54 42.87
C PRO A 263 -3.10 -16.10 43.12
N LEU A 264 -2.09 -15.42 42.59
CA LEU A 264 -0.69 -15.85 42.62
C LEU A 264 0.10 -15.14 43.72
N ASN A 265 1.29 -15.64 44.05
CA ASN A 265 2.25 -14.98 44.94
C ASN A 265 1.64 -14.45 46.26
N VAL A 266 0.76 -15.25 46.86
CA VAL A 266 0.10 -14.93 48.13
C VAL A 266 1.16 -14.91 49.23
N ARG A 267 1.33 -13.76 49.85
CA ARG A 267 2.42 -13.48 50.81
C ARG A 267 1.92 -12.56 51.91
N TYR A 268 2.65 -12.52 53.02
CA TYR A 268 2.35 -11.62 54.12
C TYR A 268 3.62 -10.91 54.61
N GLU A 269 3.41 -9.71 55.12
CA GLU A 269 4.42 -8.90 55.79
C GLU A 269 3.86 -8.49 57.16
N LEU A 270 4.72 -8.52 58.16
CA LEU A 270 4.37 -8.13 59.52
C LEU A 270 5.09 -6.81 59.85
N ASN A 271 4.34 -5.85 60.37
CA ASN A 271 4.80 -4.60 60.96
C ASN A 271 4.43 -4.58 62.46
N ALA A 272 4.97 -3.63 63.22
CA ALA A 272 4.81 -3.57 64.69
C ALA A 272 3.39 -3.85 65.21
N ASN A 273 2.34 -3.35 64.52
CA ASN A 273 0.93 -3.57 64.89
C ASN A 273 0.07 -4.13 63.76
N GLN A 274 0.63 -4.48 62.60
CA GLN A 274 -0.17 -4.79 61.41
C GLN A 274 0.39 -5.97 60.62
N MET A 275 -0.49 -6.86 60.21
CA MET A 275 -0.22 -7.93 59.26
C MET A 275 -0.85 -7.56 57.92
N ILE A 276 -0.03 -7.39 56.89
CA ILE A 276 -0.48 -7.07 55.53
C ILE A 276 -0.36 -8.34 54.70
N VAL A 277 -1.49 -8.84 54.19
CA VAL A 277 -1.49 -9.96 53.25
C VAL A 277 -1.70 -9.40 51.85
N SER A 278 -0.85 -9.79 50.90
CA SER A 278 -0.90 -9.35 49.50
C SER A 278 -0.82 -10.51 48.53
N TRP A 279 -1.30 -10.30 47.31
CA TRP A 279 -1.32 -11.30 46.24
C TRP A 279 -1.25 -10.64 44.88
N ASP A 280 -0.91 -11.44 43.89
CA ASP A 280 -0.97 -11.08 42.48
C ASP A 280 -2.25 -11.64 41.86
N PRO A 281 -2.81 -10.99 40.83
CA PRO A 281 -4.02 -11.47 40.18
C PRO A 281 -3.78 -12.83 39.48
N PRO A 282 -4.82 -13.63 39.23
CA PRO A 282 -4.70 -14.81 38.39
C PRO A 282 -4.16 -14.45 36.99
N VAL A 283 -3.59 -15.43 36.29
CA VAL A 283 -3.18 -15.26 34.89
C VAL A 283 -4.36 -14.78 34.04
N ILE A 284 -4.12 -13.82 33.15
CA ILE A 284 -5.20 -13.12 32.44
C ILE A 284 -6.08 -14.08 31.62
N ASP A 285 -5.52 -15.09 30.95
CA ASP A 285 -6.27 -16.10 30.18
C ASP A 285 -7.33 -16.86 30.99
N ARG A 286 -7.15 -16.97 32.31
CA ARG A 286 -7.99 -17.80 33.20
C ARG A 286 -8.82 -16.97 34.18
N ARG A 287 -8.91 -15.65 34.00
CA ARG A 287 -9.79 -14.78 34.79
C ARG A 287 -11.25 -14.88 34.35
N ASN A 288 -11.49 -15.30 33.10
CA ASN A 288 -12.81 -15.40 32.47
C ASN A 288 -13.64 -14.10 32.57
N GLY A 289 -12.97 -12.95 32.61
CA GLY A 289 -13.58 -11.63 32.78
C GLY A 289 -12.72 -10.70 33.62
N ASN A 290 -13.26 -9.51 33.90
CA ASN A 290 -12.62 -8.58 34.82
C ASN A 290 -12.88 -8.99 36.27
N ILE A 291 -11.83 -8.95 37.10
CA ILE A 291 -11.95 -9.25 38.53
C ILE A 291 -12.68 -8.09 39.21
N THR A 292 -13.78 -8.38 39.90
CA THR A 292 -14.60 -7.40 40.60
C THR A 292 -14.23 -7.26 42.07
N TYR A 293 -13.81 -8.36 42.71
CA TYR A 293 -13.30 -8.36 44.08
C TYR A 293 -12.45 -9.61 44.36
N TYR A 294 -11.72 -9.60 45.47
CA TYR A 294 -11.08 -10.78 46.06
C TYR A 294 -11.80 -11.20 47.33
N HIS A 295 -12.13 -12.49 47.43
CA HIS A 295 -12.72 -13.10 48.61
C HIS A 295 -11.62 -13.72 49.48
N THR A 296 -11.43 -13.19 50.68
CA THR A 296 -10.36 -13.59 51.61
C THR A 296 -10.93 -14.32 52.81
N ILE A 297 -10.22 -15.34 53.29
CA ILE A 297 -10.57 -16.10 54.49
C ILE A 297 -9.32 -16.21 55.36
N LEU A 298 -9.39 -15.66 56.58
CA LEU A 298 -8.39 -15.83 57.63
C LEU A 298 -8.97 -16.71 58.74
N THR A 299 -8.33 -17.84 59.02
CA THR A 299 -8.78 -18.84 60.00
C THR A 299 -7.74 -19.00 61.11
N PRO A 300 -8.09 -18.75 62.39
CA PRO A 300 -7.21 -19.04 63.53
C PRO A 300 -6.85 -20.53 63.59
N MET A 301 -5.58 -20.87 63.85
CA MET A 301 -5.15 -22.28 63.97
C MET A 301 -5.53 -22.90 65.32
N GLN A 302 -5.77 -22.08 66.34
CA GLN A 302 -6.22 -22.55 67.65
C GLN A 302 -7.74 -22.80 67.66
N SER A 303 -8.17 -23.88 68.32
CA SER A 303 -9.59 -24.26 68.43
C SER A 303 -10.42 -23.17 69.11
N GLY A 304 -11.58 -22.84 68.53
CA GLY A 304 -12.55 -21.89 69.09
C GLY A 304 -12.48 -20.45 68.54
N GLY A 305 -11.55 -20.14 67.64
CA GLY A 305 -11.49 -18.85 66.96
C GLY A 305 -12.40 -18.78 65.71
N GLY A 306 -13.18 -17.69 65.57
CA GLY A 306 -14.02 -17.45 64.40
C GLY A 306 -13.21 -17.11 63.15
N LYS A 307 -13.70 -17.53 61.96
CA LYS A 307 -13.12 -17.16 60.66
C LYS A 307 -13.42 -15.70 60.34
N ILE A 308 -12.43 -14.97 59.84
CA ILE A 308 -12.60 -13.60 59.34
C ILE A 308 -12.67 -13.68 57.81
N VAL A 309 -13.79 -13.23 57.25
CA VAL A 309 -14.04 -13.22 55.80
C VAL A 309 -14.19 -11.79 55.33
N ARG A 310 -13.52 -11.43 54.21
CA ARG A 310 -13.63 -10.08 53.62
C ARG A 310 -13.67 -10.14 52.10
N ASN A 311 -14.45 -9.24 51.50
CA ASN A 311 -14.45 -8.93 50.07
C ASN A 311 -13.64 -7.66 49.83
N ILE A 312 -12.56 -7.77 49.08
CA ILE A 312 -11.64 -6.68 48.77
C ILE A 312 -11.93 -6.20 47.34
N THR A 313 -12.61 -5.06 47.21
CA THR A 313 -13.07 -4.50 45.92
C THR A 313 -12.05 -3.55 45.28
N SER A 314 -11.05 -3.10 46.04
CA SER A 314 -9.98 -2.23 45.56
C SER A 314 -8.63 -2.71 46.10
N GLY A 315 -7.63 -2.76 45.23
CA GLY A 315 -6.29 -3.22 45.57
C GLY A 315 -6.13 -4.75 45.53
N ARG A 316 -4.96 -5.19 45.99
CA ARG A 316 -4.53 -6.60 46.00
C ARG A 316 -3.91 -6.99 47.34
N SER A 317 -4.39 -6.34 48.39
CA SER A 317 -3.93 -6.56 49.75
C SER A 317 -5.05 -6.28 50.75
N THR A 318 -4.91 -6.83 51.96
CA THR A 318 -5.77 -6.53 53.10
C THR A 318 -4.91 -6.52 54.37
N THR A 319 -5.28 -5.64 55.30
CA THR A 319 -4.54 -5.45 56.56
C THR A 319 -5.34 -5.98 57.74
N TYR A 320 -4.65 -6.72 58.60
CA TYR A 320 -5.14 -7.24 59.86
C TYR A 320 -4.29 -6.69 61.01
N ASP A 321 -4.80 -6.76 62.22
CA ASP A 321 -4.07 -6.37 63.43
C ASP A 321 -3.05 -7.47 63.79
N ALA A 322 -1.77 -7.11 63.92
CA ALA A 322 -0.71 -8.07 64.28
C ALA A 322 -0.63 -8.37 65.79
N SER A 323 -1.37 -7.64 66.64
CA SER A 323 -1.50 -7.96 68.07
C SER A 323 -2.20 -9.31 68.33
N MET A 324 -2.67 -9.94 67.26
CA MET A 324 -3.16 -11.30 67.24
C MET A 324 -2.02 -12.30 67.50
N THR A 325 -1.78 -12.70 68.75
CA THR A 325 -0.77 -13.70 69.17
C THR A 325 -1.04 -15.16 68.71
N LYS A 326 -1.87 -15.34 67.67
CA LYS A 326 -2.32 -16.66 67.20
C LYS A 326 -1.76 -16.90 65.81
N SER A 327 -1.29 -18.10 65.53
CA SER A 327 -1.00 -18.48 64.15
C SER A 327 -2.32 -18.63 63.37
N TYR A 328 -2.30 -18.23 62.09
CA TYR A 328 -3.45 -18.23 61.20
C TYR A 328 -3.16 -19.02 59.93
N THR A 329 -4.23 -19.42 59.26
CA THR A 329 -4.19 -19.82 57.86
C THR A 329 -4.98 -18.82 57.02
N PHE A 330 -4.45 -18.49 55.85
CA PHE A 330 -5.06 -17.55 54.92
C PHE A 330 -5.28 -18.22 53.56
N LYS A 331 -6.41 -17.88 52.93
CA LYS A 331 -6.68 -18.17 51.52
C LYS A 331 -7.37 -16.99 50.86
N VAL A 332 -7.14 -16.82 49.56
CA VAL A 332 -7.80 -15.80 48.75
C VAL A 332 -8.27 -16.38 47.42
N ALA A 333 -9.44 -15.98 46.96
CA ALA A 333 -9.98 -16.29 45.64
C ALA A 333 -10.31 -14.99 44.91
N ALA A 334 -10.15 -14.98 43.59
CA ALA A 334 -10.64 -13.89 42.75
C ALA A 334 -12.11 -14.13 42.37
N ALA A 335 -12.87 -13.07 42.14
CA ALA A 335 -14.25 -13.16 41.71
C ALA A 335 -14.53 -12.26 40.51
N THR A 336 -15.41 -12.70 39.61
CA THR A 336 -16.05 -11.87 38.57
C THR A 336 -17.49 -11.57 38.99
N VAL A 337 -18.24 -10.88 38.13
CA VAL A 337 -19.70 -10.74 38.30
C VAL A 337 -20.46 -12.08 38.31
N LYS A 338 -19.85 -13.16 37.83
CA LYS A 338 -20.47 -14.50 37.81
C LYS A 338 -20.24 -15.29 39.09
N GLY A 339 -19.23 -14.97 39.88
CA GLY A 339 -18.95 -15.68 41.12
C GLY A 339 -17.46 -15.77 41.47
N ILE A 340 -17.20 -16.51 42.54
CA ILE A 340 -15.88 -16.72 43.13
C ILE A 340 -15.22 -17.92 42.45
N GLY A 341 -13.96 -17.75 42.02
CA GLY A 341 -13.13 -18.82 41.47
C GLY A 341 -12.46 -19.69 42.54
N PRO A 342 -11.43 -20.46 42.18
CA PRO A 342 -10.69 -21.27 43.15
C PRO A 342 -9.92 -20.40 44.15
N TYR A 343 -9.80 -20.90 45.38
CA TYR A 343 -8.95 -20.31 46.40
C TYR A 343 -7.50 -20.75 46.22
N SER A 344 -6.58 -19.84 46.51
CA SER A 344 -5.15 -20.11 46.60
C SER A 344 -4.82 -21.28 47.54
N PRO A 345 -3.59 -21.83 47.43
CA PRO A 345 -3.04 -22.70 48.47
C PRO A 345 -3.10 -22.01 49.84
N VAL A 346 -3.14 -22.83 50.90
CA VAL A 346 -3.13 -22.32 52.27
C VAL A 346 -1.81 -21.59 52.51
N LEU A 347 -1.87 -20.33 52.89
CA LEU A 347 -0.74 -19.61 53.47
C LEU A 347 -0.81 -19.72 54.99
N SER A 348 0.19 -20.33 55.61
CA SER A 348 0.35 -20.32 57.07
C SER A 348 1.03 -19.02 57.48
N ILE A 349 0.46 -18.35 58.49
CA ILE A 349 0.95 -17.09 59.02
C ILE A 349 1.22 -17.28 60.50
N ASP A 350 2.44 -16.97 60.93
CA ASP A 350 2.83 -17.02 62.33
C ASP A 350 3.29 -15.64 62.80
N PRO A 351 2.43 -14.89 63.50
CA PRO A 351 2.72 -13.52 63.93
C PRO A 351 3.63 -13.45 65.18
N ASP A 352 4.29 -14.54 65.59
CA ASP A 352 5.12 -14.56 66.80
C ASP A 352 6.23 -13.48 66.74
N PRO A 353 6.23 -12.50 67.68
CA PRO A 353 7.25 -11.48 67.80
C PRO A 353 8.67 -12.03 67.99
N ALA A 354 8.85 -13.27 68.48
CA ALA A 354 10.17 -13.85 68.75
C ALA A 354 11.04 -14.03 67.48
N ASN A 355 10.44 -14.09 66.30
CA ASN A 355 11.17 -14.15 65.02
C ASN A 355 11.70 -12.79 64.54
N TYR A 356 11.27 -11.67 65.14
CA TYR A 356 11.83 -10.34 64.86
C TYR A 356 13.21 -10.11 65.47
N CYS A 357 13.61 -10.92 66.45
CA CYS A 357 14.91 -10.78 67.11
C CYS A 357 16.04 -11.58 66.43
N ASN A 358 15.79 -12.29 65.32
CA ASN A 358 16.80 -13.13 64.66
C ASN A 358 17.10 -12.77 63.19
N SER A 359 16.48 -11.74 62.60
CA SER A 359 16.73 -11.37 61.20
C SER A 359 17.97 -10.48 60.98
N ASP A 360 18.67 -10.04 62.03
CA ASP A 360 19.91 -9.26 61.90
C ASP A 360 21.18 -10.12 61.80
N ALA A 361 21.05 -11.42 61.53
CA ALA A 361 22.20 -12.30 61.32
C ALA A 361 22.01 -13.25 60.13
N ILE A 362 21.84 -12.71 58.92
CA ILE A 362 22.23 -13.43 57.70
C ILE A 362 23.35 -12.65 57.03
N ILE A 363 24.57 -13.08 57.35
CA ILE A 363 25.78 -12.77 56.61
C ILE A 363 25.55 -13.14 55.15
N LEU A 364 25.68 -12.16 54.26
CA LEU A 364 25.84 -12.34 52.82
C LEU A 364 26.90 -13.42 52.57
N HIS A 365 26.52 -14.55 51.99
CA HIS A 365 27.46 -15.38 51.26
C HIS A 365 27.34 -15.05 49.78
N ASP A 366 28.45 -14.49 49.28
CA ASP A 366 28.75 -14.26 47.87
C ASP A 366 28.37 -15.47 47.03
N TYR A 367 27.45 -15.27 46.07
CA TYR A 367 27.41 -16.12 44.88
C TYR A 367 28.39 -15.55 43.87
N ARG A 368 29.58 -16.17 43.81
CA ARG A 368 30.46 -16.04 42.66
C ARG A 368 29.78 -16.65 41.44
N ILE A 369 29.77 -15.87 40.37
CA ILE A 369 29.43 -16.25 39.01
C ILE A 369 30.52 -17.20 38.49
N SER A 370 30.10 -18.32 37.91
CA SER A 370 30.83 -19.03 36.85
C SER A 370 29.83 -19.54 35.84
#